data_AF-A0A1M7IJL4-F1
#
_entry.id   AF-A0A1M7IJL4-F1
#
_cell.length_a   1.000
_cell.length_b   1.000
_cell.length_c   1.000
_cell.angle_alpha   90.00
_cell.angle_beta   90.00
_cell.angle_gamma   90.00
#
_symmetry.space_group_name_H-M   'P 1'
#
loop_
_entity.id
_entity.type
_entity.pdbx_description
1 polymer ?
#
loop_
_entity_poly.entity_id
_entity_poly.type
_entity_poly.pdbx_seq_one_letter_code
_entity_poly.pdbx_strand_id
1 'polypeptide(L)'
;MSYENVREEFIRDAEEYINAKRKPFEKLSGTELDLAKYQYLENFQDYINFLNFRIIARLDENLISFKNLEEATAFQDFLKPTFEVVARKYTEGLMD
;
A
#
# COMPACT_ATOMS: atom_id res chain seq x y z
N MET A 1 14.01 11.19 -14.16
CA MET A 1 13.27 10.27 -13.27
C MET A 1 11.79 10.45 -13.56
N SER A 2 10.99 9.38 -13.51
CA SER A 2 9.60 9.36 -13.99
C SER A 2 8.62 8.93 -12.90
N TYR A 3 7.32 9.23 -13.09
CA TYR A 3 6.25 8.72 -12.23
C TYR A 3 6.20 7.19 -12.16
N GLU A 4 6.73 6.51 -13.18
CA GLU A 4 6.86 5.05 -13.20
C GLU A 4 7.77 4.52 -12.08
N ASN A 5 8.93 5.15 -11.85
CA ASN A 5 9.81 4.75 -10.76
C ASN A 5 9.12 4.91 -9.39
N VAL A 6 8.43 6.03 -9.18
CA VAL A 6 7.64 6.27 -7.96
C VAL A 6 6.57 5.20 -7.77
N ARG A 7 5.86 4.83 -8.85
CA ARG A 7 4.84 3.79 -8.83
C ARG A 7 5.41 2.42 -8.46
N GLU A 8 6.50 2.01 -9.10
CA GLU A 8 7.14 0.71 -8.85
C GLU A 8 7.66 0.59 -7.42
N GLU A 9 8.32 1.64 -6.91
CA GLU A 9 8.81 1.69 -5.53
C GLU A 9 7.67 1.71 -4.52
N PHE A 10 6.60 2.46 -4.81
CA PHE A 10 5.40 2.50 -3.97
C PHE A 10 4.71 1.13 -3.88
N ILE A 11 4.59 0.41 -5.00
CA ILE A 11 4.05 -0.97 -5.01
C ILE A 11 4.90 -1.87 -4.13
N ARG A 12 6.23 -1.78 -4.25
CA ARG A 12 7.16 -2.59 -3.45
C ARG A 12 7.02 -2.30 -1.96
N ASP A 13 6.96 -1.04 -1.57
CA ASP A 13 6.75 -0.64 -0.18
C ASP A 13 5.43 -1.23 0.39
N ALA A 14 4.36 -1.20 -0.42
CA ALA A 14 3.07 -1.75 -0.05
C ALA A 14 3.13 -3.28 0.14
N GLU A 15 3.78 -4.00 -0.78
CA GLU A 15 3.97 -5.44 -0.71
C GLU A 15 4.83 -5.86 0.48
N GLU A 16 5.92 -5.13 0.75
CA GLU A 16 6.78 -5.37 1.90
C GLU A 16 6.03 -5.20 3.22
N TYR A 17 5.20 -4.15 3.34
CA TYR A 17 4.33 -3.95 4.50
C TYR A 17 3.37 -5.13 4.69
N ILE A 18 2.66 -5.53 3.61
CA ILE A 18 1.69 -6.63 3.65
C ILE A 18 2.40 -7.92 4.08
N ASN A 19 3.52 -8.27 3.45
CA ASN A 19 4.28 -9.47 3.75
C ASN A 19 4.79 -9.47 5.19
N ALA A 20 5.32 -8.34 5.68
CA ALA A 20 5.81 -8.23 7.04
C ALA A 20 4.69 -8.43 8.07
N LYS A 21 3.50 -7.88 7.83
CA LYS A 21 2.34 -8.01 8.71
C LYS A 21 1.68 -9.39 8.66
N ARG A 22 1.73 -10.07 7.51
CA ARG A 22 1.15 -11.41 7.31
C ARG A 22 2.11 -12.55 7.63
N LYS A 23 3.43 -12.31 7.67
CA LYS A 23 4.44 -13.33 8.04
C LYS A 23 4.11 -14.13 9.31
N PRO A 24 3.55 -13.54 10.39
CA PRO A 24 3.14 -14.32 11.56
C PRO A 24 2.07 -15.37 11.28
N PHE A 25 1.23 -15.19 10.25
CA PHE A 25 0.13 -16.10 9.92
C PHE A 25 0.61 -17.49 9.51
N GLU A 26 1.80 -17.59 8.93
CA GLU A 26 2.41 -18.86 8.50
C GLU A 26 2.56 -19.88 9.64
N LYS A 27 2.53 -19.41 10.89
CA LYS A 27 2.67 -20.23 12.10
C LYS A 27 1.35 -20.50 12.81
N LEU A 28 0.25 -19.92 12.35
CA LEU A 28 -1.07 -20.00 12.98
C LEU A 28 -1.98 -20.97 12.22
N SER A 29 -2.98 -21.51 12.92
CA SER A 29 -3.99 -22.37 12.30
C SER A 29 -5.33 -22.28 13.04
N GLY A 30 -6.42 -22.71 12.38
CA GLY A 30 -7.76 -22.68 12.96
C GLY A 30 -8.16 -21.29 13.46
N THR A 31 -8.82 -21.23 14.62
CA THR A 31 -9.35 -19.99 15.22
C THR A 31 -8.29 -18.92 15.47
N GLU A 32 -7.04 -19.30 15.77
CA GLU A 32 -5.96 -18.33 15.98
C GLU A 32 -5.60 -17.59 14.68
N LEU A 33 -5.60 -18.33 13.56
CA LEU A 33 -5.39 -17.73 12.24
C LEU A 33 -6.55 -16.81 11.87
N ASP A 34 -7.79 -17.23 12.10
CA ASP A 34 -8.98 -16.44 11.77
C ASP A 34 -9.00 -15.11 12.56
N LEU A 35 -8.69 -15.16 13.86
CA LEU A 35 -8.57 -13.96 14.69
C LEU A 35 -7.47 -13.02 14.19
N ALA A 36 -6.31 -13.57 13.81
CA ALA A 36 -5.20 -12.76 13.29
C ALA A 36 -5.55 -12.09 11.95
N LYS A 37 -6.25 -12.79 11.05
CA LYS A 37 -6.77 -12.22 9.80
C LYS A 37 -7.76 -11.09 10.09
N TYR A 38 -8.70 -11.29 11.02
CA TYR A 38 -9.68 -10.27 11.42
C TYR A 38 -9.01 -9.01 11.98
N GLN A 39 -8.10 -9.17 12.96
CA GLN A 39 -7.36 -8.05 13.55
C GLN A 39 -6.50 -7.32 12.52
N TYR A 40 -5.91 -8.04 11.57
CA TYR A 40 -5.18 -7.42 10.48
C TYR A 40 -6.11 -6.54 9.63
N LEU A 41 -7.29 -7.02 9.26
CA LEU A 41 -8.27 -6.24 8.50
C LEU A 41 -8.79 -5.01 9.29
N GLU A 42 -8.94 -5.11 10.61
CA GLU A 42 -9.29 -3.95 11.45
C GLU A 42 -8.22 -2.85 11.42
N ASN A 43 -6.95 -3.21 11.16
CA ASN A 43 -5.84 -2.26 11.04
C ASN A 43 -5.69 -1.67 9.63
N PHE A 44 -6.74 -1.71 8.80
CA PHE A 44 -6.70 -1.14 7.44
C PHE A 44 -6.35 0.36 7.44
N GLN A 45 -6.80 1.12 8.45
CA GLN A 45 -6.48 2.54 8.55
C GLN A 45 -4.97 2.79 8.72
N ASP A 46 -4.26 1.93 9.47
CA ASP A 46 -2.80 2.03 9.62
C ASP A 46 -2.09 1.78 8.29
N TYR A 47 -2.63 0.87 7.48
CA TYR A 47 -2.13 0.63 6.14
C TYR A 47 -2.34 1.84 5.22
N ILE A 48 -3.52 2.47 5.24
CA ILE A 48 -3.76 3.71 4.48
C ILE A 48 -2.79 4.81 4.90
N ASN A 49 -2.57 4.98 6.21
CA ASN A 49 -1.62 5.96 6.72
C ASN A 49 -0.20 5.67 6.21
N PHE A 50 0.22 4.41 6.28
CA PHE A 50 1.51 3.97 5.72
C PHE A 50 1.62 4.33 4.24
N LEU A 51 0.63 3.98 3.41
CA LEU A 51 0.66 4.29 1.97
C LEU A 51 0.78 5.80 1.70
N ASN A 52 0.02 6.62 2.43
CA ASN A 52 0.06 8.09 2.27
C ASN A 52 1.45 8.66 2.61
N PHE A 53 2.08 8.18 3.69
CA PHE A 53 3.44 8.60 4.03
C PHE A 53 4.46 8.12 2.99
N ARG A 54 4.33 6.88 2.50
CA ARG A 54 5.27 6.33 1.52
C ARG A 54 5.20 7.03 0.18
N ILE A 55 4.00 7.33 -0.33
CA ILE A 55 3.90 8.01 -1.64
C ILE A 55 4.52 9.41 -1.60
N ILE A 56 4.36 10.14 -0.50
CA ILE A 56 5.01 11.45 -0.28
C ILE A 56 6.53 11.29 -0.23
N ALA A 57 7.02 10.33 0.56
CA ALA A 57 8.47 10.07 0.64
C ALA A 57 9.07 9.68 -0.72
N ARG A 58 8.37 8.89 -1.54
CA ARG A 58 8.83 8.52 -2.88
C ARG A 58 8.86 9.70 -3.84
N LEU A 59 7.89 10.61 -3.75
CA LEU A 59 7.92 11.86 -4.52
C LEU A 59 9.15 12.70 -4.15
N ASP A 60 9.43 12.85 -2.86
CA ASP A 60 10.58 13.60 -2.36
C ASP A 60 11.92 12.96 -2.78
N GLU A 61 12.07 11.65 -2.60
CA GLU A 61 13.27 10.88 -2.99
C GLU A 61 13.53 10.96 -4.51
N ASN A 62 12.47 11.01 -5.31
CA ASN A 62 12.56 11.15 -6.77
C ASN A 62 12.60 12.62 -7.24
N LEU A 63 12.67 13.58 -6.31
CA LEU A 63 12.72 15.02 -6.58
C LEU A 63 11.53 15.53 -7.42
N ILE A 64 10.36 14.92 -7.22
CA ILE A 64 9.12 15.27 -7.91
C ILE A 64 8.36 16.28 -7.07
N SER A 65 8.13 17.46 -7.64
CA SER A 65 7.31 18.51 -7.06
C SER A 65 6.27 18.97 -8.07
N PHE A 66 5.05 19.22 -7.60
CA PHE A 66 3.97 19.75 -8.41
C PHE A 66 3.93 21.28 -8.28
N LYS A 67 3.96 21.98 -9.40
CA LYS A 67 3.93 23.46 -9.42
C LYS A 67 2.51 24.02 -9.40
N ASN A 68 1.54 23.19 -9.75
CA ASN A 68 0.14 23.57 -9.84
C ASN A 68 -0.76 22.35 -9.56
N LEU A 69 -2.06 22.63 -9.44
CA LEU A 69 -3.07 21.61 -9.17
C LEU A 69 -3.21 20.61 -10.32
N GLU A 70 -3.06 21.04 -11.58
CA GLU A 70 -3.20 20.17 -12.76
C GLU A 70 -2.15 19.05 -12.76
N GLU A 71 -0.89 19.37 -12.46
CA GLU A 71 0.19 18.40 -12.33
C GLU A 71 -0.08 17.40 -11.19
N ALA A 72 -0.59 17.89 -10.05
CA ALA A 72 -0.94 17.03 -8.92
C ALA A 72 -2.13 16.11 -9.25
N THR A 73 -3.15 16.62 -9.94
CA THR A 73 -4.29 15.82 -10.40
C THR A 73 -3.86 14.78 -11.42
N ALA A 74 -3.02 15.13 -12.39
CA ALA A 74 -2.50 14.19 -13.38
C ALA A 74 -1.72 13.04 -12.73
N PHE A 75 -0.92 13.33 -11.70
CA PHE A 75 -0.24 12.30 -10.92
C PHE A 75 -1.21 11.41 -10.13
N GLN A 76 -2.22 12.01 -9.48
CA GLN A 76 -3.25 11.25 -8.77
C GLN A 76 -4.01 10.30 -9.69
N ASP A 77 -4.40 10.76 -10.88
CA ASP A 77 -5.07 9.93 -11.88
C ASP A 77 -4.18 8.79 -12.37
N PHE A 78 -2.89 9.07 -12.57
CA PHE A 78 -1.90 8.04 -12.92
C PHE A 78 -1.71 6.99 -11.81
N LEU A 79 -1.70 7.40 -10.54
CA LEU A 79 -1.50 6.49 -9.40
C LEU A 79 -2.76 5.75 -8.97
N LYS A 80 -3.96 6.28 -9.26
CA LYS A 80 -5.24 5.72 -8.79
C LYS A 80 -5.41 4.22 -9.06
N PRO A 81 -5.12 3.68 -10.26
CA PRO A 81 -5.20 2.23 -10.50
C PRO A 81 -4.25 1.43 -9.59
N THR A 82 -3.11 2.03 -9.22
CA THR A 82 -2.12 1.39 -8.33
C THR A 82 -2.68 1.25 -6.93
N PHE A 83 -3.34 2.28 -6.39
CA PHE A 83 -4.00 2.20 -5.09
C PHE A 83 -5.05 1.09 -5.03
N GLU A 84 -5.82 0.90 -6.10
CA GLU A 84 -6.79 -0.20 -6.18
C GLU A 84 -6.13 -1.58 -6.19
N VAL A 85 -4.97 -1.72 -6.84
CA VAL A 85 -4.21 -2.98 -6.88
C VAL A 85 -3.64 -3.31 -5.52
N VAL A 86 -3.00 -2.34 -4.84
CA VAL A 86 -2.39 -2.59 -3.52
C VAL A 86 -3.45 -2.77 -2.43
N ALA A 87 -4.59 -2.08 -2.52
CA ALA A 87 -5.73 -2.31 -1.63
C ALA A 87 -6.31 -3.73 -1.79
N ARG A 88 -6.41 -4.24 -3.02
CA ARG A 88 -6.80 -5.63 -3.28
C ARG A 88 -5.81 -6.63 -2.69
N LYS A 89 -4.50 -6.42 -2.90
CA LYS A 89 -3.45 -7.26 -2.28
C LYS A 89 -3.55 -7.28 -0.76
N TYR A 90 -3.93 -6.17 -0.13
CA TYR A 90 -4.11 -6.10 1.32
C TYR A 90 -5.24 -7.00 1.83
N THR A 91 -6.29 -7.28 1.04
CA THR A 91 -7.41 -8.12 1.49
C THR A 91 -7.39 -9.53 0.89
N GLU A 92 -6.58 -9.77 -0.14
CA GLU A 92 -6.51 -11.02 -0.88
C GLU A 92 -6.21 -12.22 0.03
N GLY A 93 -7.03 -13.27 -0.06
CA GLY A 93 -6.90 -14.52 0.69
C GLY A 93 -7.25 -14.43 2.18
N LEU A 94 -7.86 -13.33 2.63
CA LEU A 94 -8.23 -13.13 4.04
C LEU A 94 -9.72 -13.33 4.33
N MET A 95 -10.57 -13.20 3.31
CA MET A 95 -12.00 -13.42 3.40
C MET A 95 -12.36 -14.54 2.43
N ASP A 96 -12.87 -15.65 2.96
CA ASP A 96 -13.46 -16.75 2.19
C ASP A 96 -14.91 -16.43 1.82
#